data_AF-A0A3N4J9Q8-F1
#
_entry.id   AF-A0A3N4J9Q8-F1
#
_cell.length_a   1.000
_cell.length_b   1.000
_cell.length_c   1.000
_cell.angle_alpha   90.00
_cell.angle_beta   90.00
_cell.angle_gamma   90.00
#
_symmetry.space_group_name_H-M   'P 1'
#
loop_
_entity.id
_entity.type
_entity.pdbx_description
1 polymer ?
#
loop_
_entity_poly.entity_id
_entity_poly.type
_entity_poly.pdbx_seq_one_letter_code
_entity_poly.pdbx_strand_id
1 'polypeptide(L)' 'IYFQHDGVLAHHIKHTTTTFEELGMGTYLFPWPPCSPDISPIEGVWCILKCRILHHDPRPTTTPELYTTI' A
#
# COMPACT_ATOMS: atom_id res chain seq x y z
N ILE A 1 12.15 -4.70 12.40
CA ILE A 1 11.47 -4.29 11.15
C ILE A 1 10.02 -4.11 11.51
N TYR A 2 9.37 -2.97 11.22
CA TYR A 2 7.92 -2.80 11.48
C TYR A 2 7.15 -2.87 10.17
N PHE A 3 6.00 -3.54 10.18
CA PHE A 3 5.10 -3.65 9.04
C PHE A 3 3.87 -2.78 9.26
N GLN A 4 3.62 -1.86 8.34
CA GLN A 4 2.46 -0.98 8.36
C GLN A 4 1.52 -1.38 7.21
N HIS A 5 0.24 -1.55 7.55
CA HIS A 5 -0.87 -1.59 6.61
C HIS A 5 -2.07 -0.86 7.24
N ASP A 6 -3.07 -0.55 6.43
CA ASP A 6 -4.31 0.05 6.90
C ASP A 6 -5.27 -1.00 7.48
N GLY A 7 -6.26 -0.51 8.23
CA GLY A 7 -7.20 -1.34 9.00
C GLY A 7 -8.33 -2.01 8.21
N VAL A 8 -8.16 -2.26 6.90
CA VAL A 8 -9.25 -2.83 6.07
C VAL A 8 -9.52 -4.27 6.48
N LEU A 9 -10.79 -4.68 6.41
CA LEU A 9 -11.24 -6.02 6.84
C LEU A 9 -10.40 -7.17 6.28
N ALA A 10 -9.99 -7.09 5.00
CA ALA A 10 -9.16 -8.09 4.35
C ALA A 10 -7.80 -8.32 5.05
N HIS A 11 -7.28 -7.31 5.75
CA HIS A 11 -6.02 -7.40 6.50
C HIS A 11 -6.19 -7.99 7.90
N HIS A 12 -7.42 -8.03 8.42
CA HIS A 12 -7.74 -8.51 9.77
C HIS A 12 -8.51 -9.83 9.79
N ILE A 13 -8.81 -10.43 8.64
CA ILE A 13 -9.41 -11.78 8.60
C ILE A 13 -8.44 -12.81 9.18
N LYS A 14 -9.01 -13.88 9.75
CA LYS A 14 -8.27 -14.97 10.40
C LYS A 14 -7.10 -15.49 9.57
N HIS A 15 -7.33 -15.69 8.27
CA HIS A 15 -6.29 -16.17 7.37
C HIS A 15 -5.08 -15.24 7.37
N THR A 16 -5.30 -13.94 7.14
CA THR A 16 -4.23 -12.95 7.10
C THR A 16 -3.51 -12.84 8.45
N THR A 17 -4.24 -12.80 9.56
CA THR A 17 -3.62 -12.73 10.90
C THR A 17 -2.78 -13.97 11.21
N THR A 18 -3.27 -15.17 10.91
CA THR A 18 -2.53 -16.42 11.11
C THR A 18 -1.26 -16.47 10.25
N THR A 19 -1.33 -16.04 8.98
CA THR A 19 -0.12 -15.95 8.15
C THR A 19 0.93 -15.00 8.73
N PHE A 20 0.53 -13.86 9.29
CA PHE A 20 1.47 -12.94 9.97
C PHE A 20 2.11 -13.58 11.21
N GLU A 21 1.35 -14.35 11.99
CA GLU A 21 1.86 -15.09 13.14
C GLU A 21 2.86 -16.18 12.72
N GLU A 22 2.52 -16.98 11.71
CA GLU A 22 3.36 -18.06 11.17
C GLU A 22 4.69 -17.53 10.59
N LEU A 23 4.68 -16.34 10.00
CA LEU A 23 5.88 -15.65 9.50
C LEU A 23 6.69 -14.96 10.61
N GLY A 24 6.26 -15.04 11.88
CA GLY A 24 6.90 -14.33 13.00
C GLY A 24 6.76 -12.81 12.94
N MET A 25 5.79 -12.31 12.15
CA MET A 25 5.54 -10.89 11.92
C MET A 25 4.48 -10.29 12.86
N GLY A 26 3.78 -11.10 13.65
CA GLY A 26 2.66 -10.63 14.48
C GLY A 26 2.98 -9.49 15.45
N THR A 27 4.19 -9.45 16.03
CA THR A 27 4.63 -8.38 16.94
C THR A 27 5.19 -7.14 16.23
N TYR A 28 5.39 -7.23 14.92
CA TYR A 28 5.92 -6.15 14.10
C TYR A 28 4.81 -5.34 13.42
N LEU A 29 3.55 -5.69 13.66
CA LEU A 29 2.39 -4.99 13.12
C LEU A 29 2.18 -3.65 13.82
N PHE A 30 2.18 -2.57 13.05
CA PHE A 30 1.92 -1.25 13.59
C PHE A 30 0.40 -1.01 13.73
N PRO A 31 -0.10 -0.60 14.91
CA PRO A 31 -1.52 -0.29 15.08
C PRO A 31 -1.90 0.94 14.23
N TRP A 32 -2.89 0.80 13.35
CA TRP A 32 -3.31 1.87 12.45
C TRP A 32 -4.62 2.53 12.90
N PRO A 33 -4.67 3.87 13.07
CA PRO A 33 -5.92 4.55 13.39
C PRO A 33 -6.89 4.50 12.19
N PRO A 34 -8.20 4.30 12.44
CA PRO A 34 -9.21 4.29 11.37
C PRO A 34 -9.20 5.59 10.56
N CYS A 35 -9.50 5.49 9.26
CA CYS A 35 -9.71 6.65 8.38
C CYS A 35 -8.58 7.69 8.38
N SER A 36 -7.33 7.27 8.63
CA SER A 36 -6.17 8.18 8.72
C SER A 36 -5.17 7.92 7.58
N PRO A 37 -5.51 8.22 6.31
CA PRO A 37 -4.58 8.05 5.19
C PRO A 37 -3.42 9.05 5.24
N ASP A 38 -3.63 10.22 5.83
CA ASP A 38 -2.67 11.33 5.94
C ASP A 38 -1.36 10.95 6.63
N ILE A 39 -1.41 10.02 7.58
CA ILE A 39 -0.22 9.52 8.27
C ILE A 39 0.41 8.29 7.57
N SER A 40 -0.24 7.74 6.53
CA SER A 40 0.23 6.54 5.81
C SER A 40 1.43 6.85 4.93
N PRO A 41 2.60 6.23 5.15
CA PRO A 41 3.79 6.51 4.36
C PRO A 41 3.60 6.24 2.85
N ILE A 42 2.70 5.32 2.49
CA ILE A 42 2.44 4.95 1.08
C ILE A 42 1.72 6.07 0.31
N GLU A 43 0.98 6.97 0.97
CA GLU A 43 0.27 8.06 0.28
C GLU A 43 1.23 9.03 -0.41
N GLY A 44 2.42 9.24 0.17
CA GLY A 44 3.48 10.02 -0.46
C GLY A 44 3.98 9.36 -1.75
N VAL A 45 4.14 8.04 -1.75
CA VAL A 45 4.52 7.26 -2.93
C VAL A 45 3.43 7.34 -4.00
N TRP A 46 2.16 7.20 -3.61
CA TRP A 46 1.03 7.37 -4.52
C TRP A 46 0.96 8.76 -5.13
N CYS A 47 1.25 9.80 -4.36
CA CYS A 47 1.31 11.17 -4.86
C CYS A 47 2.38 11.30 -5.98
N ILE A 48 3.60 10.83 -5.74
CA ILE A 48 4.69 10.85 -6.72
C ILE A 48 4.30 10.06 -7.98
N LEU A 49 3.73 8.87 -7.82
CA LEU A 49 3.29 8.02 -8.93
C LEU A 49 2.20 8.70 -9.77
N LYS A 50 1.19 9.30 -9.13
CA LYS A 50 0.16 10.10 -9.80
C LYS A 50 0.80 11.25 -10.58
N CYS A 51 1.73 11.99 -9.98
CA CYS A 51 2.44 13.06 -10.66
C CYS A 51 3.19 12.55 -11.90
N ARG A 52 3.93 11.44 -11.83
CA ARG A 52 4.65 10.87 -12.98
C ARG A 52 3.71 10.51 -14.13
N ILE A 53 2.62 9.79 -13.83
CA ILE A 53 1.63 9.39 -14.84
C ILE A 53 0.96 10.62 -15.48
N LEU A 54 0.65 11.65 -14.69
CA LEU A 54 -0.02 12.85 -15.19
C LEU A 54 0.88 13.68 -16.12
N HIS A 55 2.20 13.67 -15.89
CA HIS A 55 3.19 14.39 -16.71
C HIS A 55 3.76 13.56 -17.86
N HIS A 56 3.47 12.26 -17.94
CA HIS A 56 3.88 11.41 -19.06
C HIS A 56 3.03 11.74 -20.30
N ASP A 57 3.66 11.99 -21.45
CA ASP A 57 3.02 12.34 -22.71
C ASP A 57 3.50 11.40 -23.84
N PRO A 58 2.61 10.59 -24.46
CA PRO A 58 1.18 10.47 -24.18
C PRO A 58 0.94 9.76 -22.84
N ARG A 59 -0.14 10.10 -22.14
CA ARG A 59 -0.50 9.40 -20.90
C ARG A 59 -0.76 7.91 -21.17
N PRO A 60 -0.25 6.98 -20.36
CA PRO A 60 -0.54 5.56 -20.53
C PRO A 60 -2.04 5.29 -20.44
N THR A 61 -2.56 4.53 -21.40
CA THR A 61 -3.98 4.13 -21.48
C THR A 61 -4.17 2.62 -21.34
N THR A 62 -3.09 1.87 -21.40
CA THR A 62 -3.08 0.41 -21.22
C THR A 62 -2.21 0.00 -20.03
N THR A 63 -2.48 -1.17 -19.46
CA THR A 63 -1.66 -1.71 -18.36
C THR A 63 -0.19 -1.89 -18.74
N PRO A 64 0.16 -2.41 -19.95
CA PRO A 64 1.56 -2.47 -20.39
C PRO A 64 2.26 -1.11 -20.43
N GLU A 65 1.61 -0.08 -20.97
CA GLU A 65 2.16 1.29 -21.01
C GLU A 65 2.35 1.87 -19.60
N LEU A 66 1.42 1.55 -18.68
CA LEU A 66 1.55 1.96 -17.28
C LEU A 66 2.79 1.35 -16.64
N TYR A 67 3.06 0.06 -16.85
CA TYR A 67 4.25 -0.62 -16.30
C TYR A 67 5.56 -0.06 -16.85
N THR A 68 5.60 0.43 -18.09
CA THR A 68 6.80 1.08 -18.63
C THR A 68 7.01 2.50 -18.10
N THR A 69 5.97 3.11 -17.51
CA THR A 69 5.97 4.48 -17.00
C THR A 69 6.41 4.58 -15.53
N ILE A 70 6.15 3.52 -14.74
CA ILE A 70 6.37 3.49 -13.28
C ILE A 70 7.70 2.85 -12.90
#